data_AF-A0A7S2XNW7-F1
#
_entry.id   AF-A0A7S2XNW7-F1
#
_cell.length_a   1.000
_cell.length_b   1.000
_cell.length_c   1.000
_cell.angle_alpha   90.00
_cell.angle_beta   90.00
_cell.angle_gamma   90.00
#
_symmetry.space_group_name_H-M   'P 1'
#
loop_
_entity.id
_entity.type
_entity.pdbx_description
1 polymer ?
#
loop_
_entity_poly.entity_id
_entity_poly.type
_entity_poly.pdbx_seq_one_letter_code
_entity_poly.pdbx_strand_id
1 'polypeptide(L)'
;MKVAVKVEDPRVMAAILSAAIANGAVRRYGSLQSDISPVPLNVKKKQDRLQKLADVPSDNRAEEVASAVSVSGLLGVCFLWNAVESLFGTNHPNDFGSDDYSWITTLVSSTSVSSIVITTVVTVFVLDNFFDVLRTGSQFLLESKAMPDSVRDRNWVLPSKDAMPLGLGSGKITGTVVAGLGRLVNVDTERECECEAAALFCAYSLGLPCFAFRPNALEAAVLMVESVQPPSAQDGKFGSALDPLWSSMGLLKVLIWLMAPVAMESSKHAQLQASDPREGSGFLQRLEQKSQLLLDASGSSSNSSSNNNNDNVISDLLRSDNPESQQEAQDLIKWAYAEADLMLRNNKPTITALTERLIGGAATVGDCIAVIEEW
;
A
#
# COMPACT_ATOMS: atom_id res chain seq x y z
N MET A 1 13.03 -11.65 4.92
CA MET A 1 14.21 -10.80 4.69
C MET A 1 14.28 -10.56 3.19
N LYS A 2 13.73 -9.44 2.68
CA LYS A 2 13.77 -9.13 1.24
C LYS A 2 15.19 -8.68 0.93
N VAL A 3 15.91 -9.46 0.12
CA VAL A 3 17.19 -9.03 -0.44
C VAL A 3 16.86 -7.92 -1.42
N ALA A 4 17.14 -6.67 -1.05
CA ALA A 4 17.14 -5.58 -2.01
C ALA A 4 18.23 -5.91 -3.03
N VAL A 5 17.82 -6.36 -4.22
CA VAL A 5 18.74 -6.52 -5.35
C VAL A 5 19.29 -5.12 -5.60
N LYS A 6 20.58 -4.94 -5.34
CA LYS A 6 21.23 -3.66 -5.54
C LYS A 6 21.10 -3.35 -7.03
N VAL A 7 20.25 -2.38 -7.37
CA VAL A 7 20.07 -1.90 -8.74
C VAL A 7 21.46 -1.55 -9.24
N GLU A 8 21.89 -2.18 -10.34
CA GLU A 8 23.10 -1.76 -11.04
C GLU A 8 23.01 -0.25 -11.30
N ASP A 9 24.17 0.43 -11.32
CA ASP A 9 24.23 1.89 -11.39
C ASP A 9 23.25 2.43 -12.45
N PRO A 10 22.20 3.18 -12.06
CA PRO A 10 21.16 3.65 -12.98
C PRO A 10 21.74 4.49 -14.12
N ARG A 11 22.93 5.09 -13.92
CA ARG A 11 23.67 5.81 -14.96
C ARG A 11 24.19 4.87 -16.04
N VAL A 12 24.72 3.71 -15.65
CA VAL A 12 25.19 2.68 -16.57
C VAL A 12 24.02 2.12 -17.37
N MET A 13 22.90 1.81 -16.71
CA MET A 13 21.71 1.31 -17.38
C MET A 13 21.16 2.32 -18.40
N ALA A 14 21.05 3.58 -18.01
CA ALA A 14 20.63 4.65 -18.92
C ALA A 14 21.57 4.83 -20.12
N ALA A 15 22.88 4.73 -19.89
CA ALA A 15 23.86 4.81 -20.95
C ALA A 15 23.75 3.63 -21.94
N ILE A 16 23.56 2.41 -21.42
CA ILE A 16 23.35 1.22 -22.25
C ILE A 16 22.07 1.37 -23.08
N LEU A 17 20.97 1.81 -22.47
CA LEU A 17 19.69 1.99 -23.16
C LEU A 17 19.76 3.12 -24.20
N SER A 18 20.43 4.23 -23.87
CA SER A 18 20.67 5.32 -24.82
C SER A 18 21.50 4.86 -26.01
N ALA A 19 22.54 4.04 -25.77
CA ALA A 19 23.31 3.42 -26.84
C ALA A 19 22.47 2.43 -27.66
N ALA A 20 21.62 1.63 -27.02
CA ALA A 20 20.72 0.70 -27.71
C ALA A 20 19.72 1.43 -28.61
N ILE A 21 19.16 2.56 -28.16
CA ILE A 21 18.30 3.44 -28.96
C ILE A 21 19.08 4.03 -30.14
N ALA A 22 20.28 4.55 -29.91
CA ALA A 22 21.11 5.13 -30.96
C ALA A 22 21.47 4.12 -32.07
N ASN A 23 21.57 2.83 -31.72
CA ASN A 23 21.79 1.74 -32.67
C ASN A 23 20.49 1.15 -33.25
N GLY A 24 19.32 1.67 -32.87
CA GLY A 24 18.01 1.16 -33.32
C GLY A 24 17.65 -0.22 -32.79
N ALA A 25 18.36 -0.72 -31.78
CA ALA A 25 18.06 -1.99 -31.12
C ALA A 25 16.79 -1.88 -30.29
N VAL A 26 16.54 -0.72 -29.68
CA VAL A 26 15.39 -0.44 -28.81
C VAL A 26 14.58 0.72 -29.39
N ARG A 27 13.26 0.57 -29.48
CA ARG A 27 12.34 1.55 -30.09
C ARG A 27 11.31 2.11 -29.13
N ARG A 28 10.86 1.31 -28.15
CA ARG A 28 9.75 1.67 -27.25
C ARG A 28 10.22 2.27 -25.92
N TYR A 29 11.51 2.16 -25.59
CA TYR A 29 12.03 2.78 -24.38
C TYR A 29 11.88 4.31 -24.42
N GLY A 30 11.20 4.87 -23.43
CA GLY A 30 10.93 6.30 -23.36
C GLY A 30 9.99 6.84 -24.45
N SER A 31 9.34 5.98 -25.24
CA SER A 31 8.52 6.44 -26.37
C SER A 31 7.25 7.18 -25.95
N LEU A 32 6.78 6.98 -24.72
CA LEU A 32 5.56 7.60 -24.20
C LEU A 32 5.83 8.87 -23.37
N GLN A 33 7.08 9.34 -23.31
CA GLN A 33 7.40 10.55 -22.56
C GLN A 33 6.70 11.81 -23.10
N SER A 34 6.46 11.87 -24.41
CA SER A 34 5.75 12.98 -25.05
C SER A 34 4.25 12.98 -24.79
N ASP A 35 3.70 11.83 -24.42
CA ASP A 35 2.26 11.63 -24.29
C ASP A 35 1.76 12.03 -22.90
N ILE A 36 2.70 12.29 -21.97
CA ILE A 36 2.41 12.75 -20.62
C ILE A 36 1.73 14.12 -20.70
N SER A 37 0.48 14.16 -20.24
CA SER A 37 -0.28 15.40 -20.17
C SER A 37 0.42 16.40 -19.22
N PRO A 38 0.69 17.65 -19.61
CA PRO A 38 1.25 18.61 -18.69
C PRO A 38 0.25 18.89 -17.56
N VAL A 39 0.76 18.98 -16.32
CA VAL A 39 -0.04 19.40 -15.18
C VAL A 39 -0.51 20.85 -15.45
N PRO A 40 -1.82 21.12 -15.43
CA PRO A 40 -2.33 22.47 -15.70
C PRO A 40 -1.78 23.47 -14.67
N LEU A 41 -1.01 24.46 -15.14
CA LEU A 41 -0.41 25.51 -14.31
C LEU A 41 -1.44 26.49 -13.72
N ASN A 42 -2.64 26.56 -14.30
CA ASN A 42 -3.69 27.45 -13.80
C ASN A 42 -4.52 26.75 -12.72
N VAL A 43 -4.43 27.24 -11.48
CA VAL A 43 -5.08 26.68 -10.29
C VAL A 43 -6.56 26.36 -10.49
N LYS A 44 -7.33 27.24 -11.15
CA LYS A 44 -8.78 27.03 -11.37
C LYS A 44 -9.03 25.89 -12.36
N LYS A 45 -8.35 25.91 -13.50
CA LYS A 45 -8.46 24.83 -14.51
C LYS A 45 -7.90 23.51 -14.00
N LYS A 46 -6.90 23.56 -13.12
CA LYS A 46 -6.32 22.41 -12.43
C LYS A 46 -7.37 21.75 -11.55
N GLN A 47 -7.99 22.50 -10.64
CA GLN A 47 -9.05 21.98 -9.77
C GLN A 47 -10.22 21.38 -10.56
N ASP A 48 -10.71 22.07 -11.60
CA ASP A 48 -11.83 21.56 -12.42
C ASP A 48 -11.48 20.24 -13.15
N ARG A 49 -10.24 20.06 -13.58
CA ARG A 49 -9.78 18.80 -14.20
C ARG A 49 -9.60 17.71 -13.14
N LEU A 50 -8.97 18.02 -12.02
CA LEU A 50 -8.69 17.06 -10.95
C LEU A 50 -9.96 16.57 -10.26
N GLN A 51 -10.97 17.42 -10.10
CA GLN A 51 -12.28 17.03 -9.56
C GLN A 51 -13.01 16.01 -10.46
N LYS A 52 -12.71 16.00 -11.76
CA LYS A 52 -13.28 15.02 -12.70
C LYS A 52 -12.51 13.70 -12.73
N LEU A 53 -11.28 13.67 -12.22
CA LEU A 53 -10.50 12.45 -12.13
C LEU A 53 -11.02 11.59 -10.98
N ALA A 54 -10.93 10.28 -11.15
CA ALA A 54 -11.23 9.33 -10.08
C ALA A 54 -10.28 9.56 -8.90
N ASP A 55 -10.81 9.46 -7.68
CA ASP A 55 -9.99 9.53 -6.47
C ASP A 55 -9.05 8.32 -6.40
N VAL A 56 -7.86 8.56 -5.83
CA VAL A 56 -6.92 7.47 -5.55
C VAL A 56 -7.58 6.60 -4.48
N PRO A 57 -7.69 5.27 -4.71
CA PRO A 57 -8.26 4.37 -3.72
C PRO A 57 -7.50 4.52 -2.39
N SER A 58 -8.23 4.77 -1.30
CA SER A 58 -7.66 4.81 0.03
C SER A 58 -7.33 3.40 0.48
N ASP A 59 -6.18 3.23 1.13
CA ASP A 59 -5.74 1.93 1.62
C ASP A 59 -5.43 1.98 3.10
N ASN A 60 -6.25 1.28 3.89
CA ASN A 60 -6.17 1.23 5.34
C ASN A 60 -5.43 -0.04 5.82
N ARG A 61 -4.46 -0.56 5.04
CA ARG A 61 -3.72 -1.80 5.37
C ARG A 61 -3.23 -1.86 6.80
N ALA A 62 -2.70 -0.76 7.33
CA ALA A 62 -2.13 -0.75 8.67
C ALA A 62 -3.20 -1.04 9.72
N GLU A 63 -4.39 -0.46 9.56
CA GLU A 63 -5.54 -0.69 10.44
C GLU A 63 -6.13 -2.10 10.22
N GLU A 64 -6.22 -2.55 8.97
CA GLU A 64 -6.65 -3.91 8.59
C GLU A 64 -5.74 -4.99 9.16
N VAL A 65 -4.43 -4.87 9.00
CA VAL A 65 -3.46 -5.85 9.51
C VAL A 65 -3.35 -5.77 11.03
N ALA A 66 -3.35 -4.56 11.63
CA ALA A 66 -3.30 -4.42 13.09
C ALA A 66 -4.54 -5.04 13.76
N SER A 67 -5.72 -4.84 13.19
CA SER A 67 -6.96 -5.47 13.67
C SER A 67 -6.97 -6.99 13.43
N ALA A 68 -6.47 -7.47 12.29
CA ALA A 68 -6.36 -8.91 12.04
C ALA A 68 -5.37 -9.60 12.98
N VAL A 69 -4.21 -9.00 13.25
CA VAL A 69 -3.20 -9.53 14.18
C VAL A 69 -3.71 -9.52 15.62
N SER A 70 -4.41 -8.46 16.05
CA SER A 70 -4.96 -8.40 17.41
C SER A 70 -6.03 -9.47 17.63
N VAL A 71 -6.93 -9.67 16.66
CA VAL A 71 -7.95 -10.73 16.71
C VAL A 71 -7.30 -12.12 16.65
N SER A 72 -6.33 -12.34 15.77
CA SER A 72 -5.61 -13.62 15.65
C SER A 72 -4.80 -13.94 16.91
N GLY A 73 -4.21 -12.93 17.54
CA GLY A 73 -3.52 -13.07 18.82
C GLY A 73 -4.45 -13.48 19.95
N LEU A 74 -5.64 -12.87 20.03
CA LEU A 74 -6.65 -13.22 21.03
C LEU A 74 -7.17 -14.66 20.84
N LEU A 75 -7.45 -15.04 19.58
CA LEU A 75 -7.79 -16.42 19.23
C LEU A 75 -6.66 -17.39 19.60
N GLY A 76 -5.41 -17.05 19.26
CA GLY A 76 -4.24 -17.85 19.59
C GLY A 76 -4.08 -18.07 21.10
N VAL A 77 -4.33 -17.04 21.91
CA VAL A 77 -4.32 -17.17 23.39
C VAL A 77 -5.45 -18.10 23.87
N CYS A 78 -6.66 -17.99 23.33
CA CYS A 78 -7.75 -18.91 23.67
C CYS A 78 -7.43 -20.36 23.28
N PHE A 79 -6.85 -20.59 22.10
CA PHE A 79 -6.42 -21.92 21.66
C PHE A 79 -5.30 -22.47 22.54
N LEU A 80 -4.30 -21.65 22.88
CA LEU A 80 -3.21 -22.04 23.77
C LEU A 80 -3.71 -22.33 25.18
N TRP A 81 -4.65 -21.55 25.70
CA TRP A 81 -5.27 -21.80 27.01
C TRP A 81 -5.99 -23.15 27.05
N ASN A 82 -6.83 -23.43 26.05
CA ASN A 82 -7.52 -24.72 25.93
C ASN A 82 -6.54 -25.89 25.74
N ALA A 83 -5.46 -25.69 24.98
CA ALA A 83 -4.41 -26.69 24.81
C ALA A 83 -3.64 -26.94 26.11
N VAL A 84 -3.32 -25.90 26.88
CA VAL A 84 -2.67 -26.00 28.19
C VAL A 84 -3.59 -26.72 29.18
N GLU A 85 -4.88 -26.39 29.21
CA GLU A 85 -5.87 -27.07 30.07
C GLU A 85 -6.00 -28.56 29.70
N SER A 86 -6.01 -28.88 28.40
CA SER A 86 -6.02 -30.27 27.91
C SER A 86 -4.70 -31.02 28.17
N LEU A 87 -3.56 -30.34 28.14
CA LEU A 87 -2.24 -30.97 28.28
C LEU A 87 -1.85 -31.14 29.75
N PHE A 88 -2.13 -30.14 30.57
CA PHE A 88 -1.81 -30.14 31.99
C PHE A 88 -2.91 -30.70 32.85
N GLY A 89 -4.06 -31.07 32.25
CA GLY A 89 -5.15 -31.80 32.88
C GLY A 89 -5.34 -31.30 34.30
N THR A 90 -5.97 -30.13 34.44
CA THR A 90 -6.44 -29.66 35.75
C THR A 90 -7.48 -30.67 36.22
N ASN A 91 -7.00 -31.77 36.81
CA ASN A 91 -7.70 -32.55 37.80
C ASN A 91 -7.99 -31.55 38.91
N HIS A 92 -9.05 -30.77 38.76
CA HIS A 92 -9.54 -29.89 39.80
C HIS A 92 -9.99 -30.84 40.90
N PRO A 93 -9.22 -30.97 42.01
CA PRO A 93 -9.72 -31.70 43.15
C PRO A 93 -10.74 -30.74 43.77
N ASN A 94 -11.89 -31.26 44.15
CA ASN A 94 -12.97 -30.60 44.89
C ASN A 94 -14.03 -29.96 43.99
N ASP A 95 -14.94 -30.80 43.48
CA ASP A 95 -16.23 -30.99 44.17
C ASP A 95 -16.73 -29.77 44.95
N PHE A 96 -17.30 -28.80 44.24
CA PHE A 96 -18.29 -27.87 44.82
C PHE A 96 -19.40 -27.68 43.78
N GLY A 97 -20.51 -28.38 44.02
CA GLY A 97 -21.71 -28.33 43.19
C GLY A 97 -22.23 -26.91 43.02
N SER A 98 -22.30 -26.49 41.76
CA SER A 98 -23.30 -25.54 41.27
C SER A 98 -23.42 -25.75 39.75
N ASP A 99 -24.56 -26.26 39.33
CA ASP A 99 -24.82 -26.85 38.01
C ASP A 99 -25.01 -25.83 36.87
N ASP A 100 -24.66 -24.55 37.04
CA ASP A 100 -25.18 -23.49 36.15
C ASP A 100 -24.21 -22.99 35.07
N TYR A 101 -22.97 -23.47 34.99
CA TYR A 101 -22.00 -23.04 33.97
C TYR A 101 -21.66 -24.08 32.89
N SER A 102 -22.41 -25.19 32.84
CA SER A 102 -22.15 -26.35 31.98
C SER A 102 -22.19 -26.06 30.46
N TRP A 103 -23.01 -25.11 29.99
CA TRP A 103 -23.24 -24.98 28.55
C TRP A 103 -22.10 -24.30 27.78
N ILE A 104 -21.35 -23.37 28.41
CA ILE A 104 -20.24 -22.66 27.74
C ILE A 104 -19.01 -23.57 27.61
N THR A 105 -18.69 -24.34 28.66
CA THR A 105 -17.57 -25.29 28.65
C THR A 105 -17.86 -26.52 27.78
N THR A 106 -19.13 -26.94 27.68
CA THR A 106 -19.55 -28.04 26.77
C THR A 106 -19.49 -27.61 25.30
N LEU A 107 -19.72 -26.33 24.98
CA LEU A 107 -19.61 -25.79 23.62
C LEU A 107 -18.14 -25.77 23.13
N VAL A 108 -17.18 -25.64 24.03
CA VAL A 108 -15.74 -25.49 23.73
C VAL A 108 -14.99 -26.83 23.76
N SER A 109 -15.49 -27.84 24.49
CA SER A 109 -14.77 -29.11 24.73
C SER A 109 -15.12 -30.27 23.79
N SER A 110 -16.17 -30.18 22.97
CA SER A 110 -16.46 -31.24 21.99
C SER A 110 -15.50 -31.14 20.79
N THR A 111 -14.55 -32.06 20.74
CA THR A 111 -13.41 -32.11 19.82
C THR A 111 -13.81 -32.79 18.51
N SER A 112 -13.98 -32.00 17.45
CA SER A 112 -13.96 -32.47 16.05
C SER A 112 -13.59 -31.29 15.15
N VAL A 113 -13.18 -31.53 13.91
CA VAL A 113 -12.80 -30.47 12.94
C VAL A 113 -13.93 -29.43 12.74
N SER A 114 -15.17 -29.82 13.07
CA SER A 114 -16.35 -28.99 13.27
C SER A 114 -16.14 -27.82 14.23
N SER A 115 -15.33 -27.98 15.27
CA SER A 115 -15.11 -26.98 16.32
C SER A 115 -14.20 -25.85 15.85
N ILE A 116 -13.31 -26.06 14.89
CA ILE A 116 -12.55 -24.92 14.33
C ILE A 116 -13.49 -24.05 13.51
N VAL A 117 -14.30 -24.64 12.64
CA VAL A 117 -15.28 -23.89 11.83
C VAL A 117 -16.34 -23.26 12.73
N ILE A 118 -16.85 -23.95 13.75
CA ILE A 118 -17.81 -23.40 14.71
C ILE A 118 -17.15 -22.35 15.59
N THR A 119 -15.91 -22.51 16.07
CA THR A 119 -15.23 -21.48 16.85
C THR A 119 -14.90 -20.27 16.00
N THR A 120 -14.51 -20.43 14.73
CA THR A 120 -14.30 -19.33 13.78
C THR A 120 -15.61 -18.65 13.40
N VAL A 121 -16.68 -19.41 13.10
CA VAL A 121 -18.01 -18.87 12.82
C VAL A 121 -18.60 -18.22 14.06
N VAL A 122 -18.46 -18.81 15.24
CA VAL A 122 -18.89 -18.25 16.52
C VAL A 122 -18.05 -17.04 16.88
N THR A 123 -16.74 -17.00 16.63
CA THR A 123 -15.98 -15.76 16.86
C THR A 123 -16.33 -14.69 15.85
N VAL A 124 -16.54 -15.00 14.58
CA VAL A 124 -17.03 -14.01 13.60
C VAL A 124 -18.44 -13.52 13.97
N PHE A 125 -19.34 -14.42 14.37
CA PHE A 125 -20.71 -14.11 14.78
C PHE A 125 -20.75 -13.37 16.12
N VAL A 126 -19.89 -13.72 17.08
CA VAL A 126 -19.70 -13.04 18.37
C VAL A 126 -18.95 -11.73 18.17
N LEU A 127 -18.12 -11.55 17.15
CA LEU A 127 -17.49 -10.26 16.83
C LEU A 127 -18.50 -9.32 16.15
N ASP A 128 -19.33 -9.82 15.24
CA ASP A 128 -20.40 -9.06 14.59
C ASP A 128 -21.54 -8.69 15.56
N ASN A 129 -21.90 -9.63 16.43
CA ASN A 129 -22.94 -9.45 17.45
C ASN A 129 -22.35 -9.20 18.84
N PHE A 130 -21.08 -8.81 18.96
CA PHE A 130 -20.37 -8.68 20.26
C PHE A 130 -21.14 -7.79 21.22
N PHE A 131 -21.70 -6.71 20.68
CA PHE A 131 -22.54 -5.80 21.44
C PHE A 131 -23.86 -6.42 21.86
N ASP A 132 -24.52 -7.18 20.98
CA ASP A 132 -25.78 -7.85 21.29
C ASP A 132 -25.55 -9.01 22.27
N VAL A 133 -24.43 -9.73 22.17
CA VAL A 133 -24.01 -10.77 23.13
C VAL A 133 -23.63 -10.17 24.49
N LEU A 134 -22.90 -9.04 24.53
CA LEU A 134 -22.63 -8.31 25.77
C LEU A 134 -23.91 -7.75 26.38
N ARG A 135 -24.83 -7.25 25.56
CA ARG A 135 -26.13 -6.76 26.00
C ARG A 135 -26.98 -7.89 26.57
N THR A 136 -27.13 -8.99 25.85
CA THR A 136 -27.87 -10.18 26.32
C THR A 136 -27.20 -10.80 27.55
N GLY A 137 -25.87 -10.88 27.59
CA GLY A 137 -25.11 -11.35 28.74
C GLY A 137 -25.25 -10.45 29.96
N SER A 138 -25.21 -9.13 29.79
CA SER A 138 -25.42 -8.16 30.87
C SER A 138 -26.86 -8.15 31.38
N GLN A 139 -27.86 -8.29 30.48
CA GLN A 139 -29.26 -8.44 30.87
C GLN A 139 -29.51 -9.75 31.62
N PHE A 140 -28.90 -10.85 31.17
CA PHE A 140 -28.97 -12.13 31.85
C PHE A 140 -28.31 -12.09 33.24
N LEU A 141 -27.16 -11.41 33.38
CA LEU A 141 -26.51 -11.18 34.68
C LEU A 141 -27.36 -10.29 35.61
N LEU A 142 -28.06 -9.29 35.08
CA LEU A 142 -28.98 -8.43 35.83
C LEU A 142 -30.28 -9.16 36.25
N GLU A 143 -30.71 -10.16 35.47
CA GLU A 143 -31.86 -11.01 35.79
C GLU A 143 -31.50 -12.18 36.74
N SER A 144 -30.25 -12.66 36.70
CA SER A 144 -29.77 -13.67 37.63
C SER A 144 -29.78 -13.12 39.07
N LYS A 145 -30.34 -13.88 40.02
CA LYS A 145 -30.47 -13.51 41.45
C LYS A 145 -29.12 -13.38 42.20
N ALA A 146 -28.00 -13.41 41.50
CA ALA A 146 -26.65 -13.49 42.07
C ALA A 146 -25.98 -12.12 42.30
N MET A 147 -26.59 -10.99 41.92
CA MET A 147 -26.03 -9.67 42.19
C MET A 147 -26.56 -9.03 43.48
N PRO A 148 -25.69 -8.36 44.27
CA PRO A 148 -26.10 -7.61 45.47
C PRO A 148 -26.98 -6.40 45.11
N ASP A 149 -28.01 -6.15 45.94
CA ASP A 149 -29.06 -5.14 45.69
C ASP A 149 -28.52 -3.72 45.43
N SER A 150 -27.31 -3.40 45.90
CA SER A 150 -26.65 -2.11 45.70
C SER A 150 -26.23 -1.80 44.25
N VAL A 151 -26.18 -2.80 43.36
CA VAL A 151 -25.88 -2.62 41.93
C VAL A 151 -27.17 -2.50 41.11
N ARG A 152 -28.27 -3.09 41.59
CA ARG A 152 -29.57 -3.11 40.91
C ARG A 152 -30.24 -1.73 40.82
N ASP A 153 -29.97 -0.87 41.80
CA ASP A 153 -30.55 0.48 41.87
C ASP A 153 -29.82 1.54 41.02
N ARG A 154 -28.64 1.22 40.47
CA ARG A 154 -28.01 2.09 39.48
C ARG A 154 -28.61 1.76 38.12
N ASN A 155 -29.47 2.63 37.61
CA ASN A 155 -29.96 2.62 36.22
C ASN A 155 -28.77 2.70 35.24
N TRP A 156 -28.11 1.57 35.02
CA TRP A 156 -26.99 1.43 34.12
C TRP A 156 -27.53 1.38 32.69
N VAL A 157 -27.70 2.55 32.09
CA VAL A 157 -28.06 2.67 30.68
C VAL A 157 -26.81 2.34 29.87
N LEU A 158 -26.82 1.17 29.20
CA LEU A 158 -25.75 0.81 28.27
C LEU A 158 -25.64 1.91 27.19
N PRO A 159 -24.43 2.41 26.88
CA PRO A 159 -24.25 3.40 25.83
C PRO A 159 -24.81 2.88 24.50
N SER A 160 -25.36 3.78 23.69
CA SER A 160 -25.88 3.45 22.36
C SER A 160 -24.76 2.91 21.46
N LYS A 161 -25.14 2.05 20.50
CA LYS A 161 -24.22 1.32 19.61
C LYS A 161 -23.21 2.23 18.88
N ASP A 162 -23.59 3.48 18.63
CA ASP A 162 -22.77 4.50 17.94
C ASP A 162 -21.77 5.23 18.86
N ALA A 163 -21.89 5.10 20.18
CA ALA A 163 -21.04 5.78 21.15
C ALA A 163 -19.87 4.93 21.67
N MET A 164 -19.77 3.66 21.25
CA MET A 164 -18.67 2.81 21.68
C MET A 164 -17.38 3.13 20.93
N PRO A 165 -16.25 3.25 21.65
CA PRO A 165 -14.96 3.36 21.01
C PRO A 165 -14.72 2.11 20.15
N LEU A 166 -14.22 2.32 18.94
CA LEU A 166 -13.89 1.31 17.90
C LEU A 166 -15.01 0.91 16.93
N GLY A 167 -16.28 1.27 17.12
CA GLY A 167 -17.34 0.97 16.14
C GLY A 167 -17.71 -0.52 16.05
N LEU A 168 -17.58 -1.26 17.16
CA LEU A 168 -17.97 -2.66 17.32
C LEU A 168 -19.48 -2.82 17.03
N GLY A 169 -19.83 -3.66 16.06
CA GLY A 169 -21.22 -3.91 15.63
C GLY A 169 -21.72 -3.07 14.45
N SER A 170 -20.87 -2.21 13.85
CA SER A 170 -21.20 -1.47 12.60
C SER A 170 -20.90 -2.25 11.31
N GLY A 171 -20.36 -3.48 11.41
CA GLY A 171 -19.85 -4.27 10.28
C GLY A 171 -18.51 -3.77 9.71
N LYS A 172 -18.06 -2.56 10.08
CA LYS A 172 -16.79 -1.98 9.60
C LYS A 172 -15.57 -2.76 10.11
N ILE A 173 -15.51 -3.06 11.40
CA ILE A 173 -14.38 -3.83 11.97
C ILE A 173 -14.27 -5.21 11.34
N THR A 174 -15.41 -5.89 11.14
CA THR A 174 -15.43 -7.24 10.55
C THR A 174 -14.95 -7.21 9.11
N GLY A 175 -15.35 -6.20 8.32
CA GLY A 175 -14.79 -5.98 6.98
C GLY A 175 -13.28 -5.75 7.00
N THR A 176 -12.79 -4.92 7.93
CA THR A 176 -11.38 -4.59 8.11
C THR A 176 -10.54 -5.81 8.54
N VAL A 177 -11.05 -6.65 9.44
CA VAL A 177 -10.40 -7.87 9.92
C VAL A 177 -10.39 -8.96 8.84
N VAL A 178 -11.51 -9.17 8.14
CA VAL A 178 -11.59 -10.16 7.05
C VAL A 178 -10.70 -9.76 5.88
N ALA A 179 -10.65 -8.46 5.53
CA ALA A 179 -9.71 -7.95 4.54
C ALA A 179 -8.25 -8.15 4.98
N GLY A 180 -7.93 -7.82 6.24
CA GLY A 180 -6.58 -8.04 6.80
C GLY A 180 -6.16 -9.51 6.81
N LEU A 181 -7.05 -10.43 7.21
CA LEU A 181 -6.79 -11.87 7.17
C LEU A 181 -6.67 -12.39 5.73
N GLY A 182 -7.52 -11.90 4.83
CA GLY A 182 -7.46 -12.22 3.40
C GLY A 182 -6.11 -11.84 2.80
N ARG A 183 -5.56 -10.66 3.14
CA ARG A 183 -4.21 -10.24 2.71
C ARG A 183 -3.09 -11.09 3.30
N LEU A 184 -3.26 -11.61 4.52
CA LEU A 184 -2.25 -12.44 5.18
C LEU A 184 -2.21 -13.87 4.64
N VAL A 185 -3.36 -14.41 4.21
CA VAL A 185 -3.50 -15.83 3.83
C VAL A 185 -3.55 -16.01 2.31
N ASN A 186 -4.16 -15.08 1.58
CA ASN A 186 -4.35 -15.18 0.14
C ASN A 186 -3.28 -14.38 -0.60
N VAL A 187 -2.17 -15.05 -0.94
CA VAL A 187 -1.20 -14.51 -1.90
C VAL A 187 -1.71 -14.82 -3.29
N ASP A 188 -2.29 -13.82 -3.95
CA ASP A 188 -2.74 -13.92 -5.32
C ASP A 188 -1.58 -13.59 -6.27
N THR A 189 -0.92 -14.62 -6.77
CA THR A 189 0.25 -14.49 -7.64
C THR A 189 -0.09 -13.85 -8.98
N GLU A 190 -1.28 -14.11 -9.53
CA GLU A 190 -1.72 -13.52 -10.80
C GLU A 190 -1.83 -11.99 -10.64
N ARG A 191 -2.46 -11.57 -9.56
CA ARG A 191 -2.61 -10.16 -9.20
C ARG A 191 -1.28 -9.45 -8.92
N GLU A 192 -0.32 -10.13 -8.30
CA GLU A 192 1.04 -9.59 -8.16
C GLU A 192 1.71 -9.45 -9.54
N CYS A 193 1.62 -10.45 -10.41
CA CYS A 193 2.16 -10.38 -11.77
C CYS A 193 1.54 -9.26 -12.62
N GLU A 194 0.24 -8.98 -12.46
CA GLU A 194 -0.43 -7.84 -13.10
C GLU A 194 0.19 -6.51 -12.67
N CYS A 195 0.39 -6.33 -11.37
CA CYS A 195 1.00 -5.12 -10.79
C CYS A 195 2.45 -4.96 -11.27
N GLU A 196 3.20 -6.05 -11.30
CA GLU A 196 4.60 -6.08 -11.72
C GLU A 196 4.74 -5.80 -13.24
N ALA A 197 3.86 -6.35 -14.06
CA ALA A 197 3.78 -6.04 -15.50
C ALA A 197 3.48 -4.56 -15.74
N ALA A 198 2.54 -3.99 -15.00
CA ALA A 198 2.19 -2.57 -15.10
C ALA A 198 3.35 -1.65 -14.69
N ALA A 199 4.02 -1.95 -13.57
CA ALA A 199 5.20 -1.20 -13.13
C ALA A 199 6.33 -1.26 -14.17
N LEU A 200 6.64 -2.46 -14.67
CA LEU A 200 7.69 -2.65 -15.68
C LEU A 200 7.36 -1.90 -16.97
N PHE A 201 6.15 -2.06 -17.50
CA PHE A 201 5.70 -1.39 -18.71
C PHE A 201 5.80 0.13 -18.59
N CYS A 202 5.31 0.69 -17.48
CA CYS A 202 5.35 2.13 -17.25
C CYS A 202 6.78 2.63 -17.10
N ALA A 203 7.63 1.98 -16.31
CA ALA A 203 9.05 2.37 -16.16
C ALA A 203 9.76 2.41 -17.51
N TYR A 204 9.59 1.35 -18.30
CA TYR A 204 10.22 1.23 -19.62
C TYR A 204 9.72 2.27 -20.61
N SER A 205 8.41 2.43 -20.73
CA SER A 205 7.80 3.36 -21.67
C SER A 205 8.03 4.83 -21.32
N LEU A 206 8.20 5.14 -20.03
CA LEU A 206 8.58 6.46 -19.52
C LEU A 206 10.09 6.71 -19.59
N GLY A 207 10.88 5.70 -19.95
CA GLY A 207 12.34 5.80 -20.06
C GLY A 207 13.04 6.00 -18.72
N LEU A 208 12.51 5.38 -17.66
CA LEU A 208 13.16 5.35 -16.36
C LEU A 208 14.31 4.32 -16.39
N PRO A 209 15.48 4.65 -15.82
CA PRO A 209 16.68 3.81 -15.90
C PRO A 209 16.63 2.58 -14.97
N CYS A 210 15.60 2.42 -14.15
CA CYS A 210 15.42 1.28 -13.26
C CYS A 210 14.10 0.56 -13.53
N PHE A 211 14.15 -0.77 -13.58
CA PHE A 211 13.00 -1.65 -13.79
C PHE A 211 12.74 -2.47 -12.52
N ALA A 212 12.32 -1.82 -11.43
CA ALA A 212 11.83 -2.59 -10.29
C ALA A 212 10.41 -3.07 -10.59
N PHE A 213 10.19 -4.38 -10.55
CA PHE A 213 8.85 -4.98 -10.65
C PHE A 213 7.90 -4.45 -9.57
N ARG A 214 8.44 -4.11 -8.39
CA ARG A 214 7.68 -3.49 -7.30
C ARG A 214 8.27 -2.11 -6.99
N PRO A 215 7.65 -1.02 -7.47
CA PRO A 215 8.16 0.32 -7.23
C PRO A 215 8.08 0.64 -5.73
N ASN A 216 9.11 1.32 -5.22
CA ASN A 216 9.20 1.71 -3.82
C ASN A 216 9.57 3.20 -3.71
N ALA A 217 8.92 3.91 -2.79
CA ALA A 217 9.16 5.32 -2.52
C ALA A 217 10.61 5.64 -2.18
N LEU A 218 11.28 4.78 -1.42
CA LEU A 218 12.67 4.96 -1.02
C LEU A 218 13.61 4.83 -2.22
N GLU A 219 13.43 3.78 -3.03
CA GLU A 219 14.25 3.56 -4.24
C GLU A 219 14.03 4.68 -5.25
N ALA A 220 12.78 5.11 -5.45
CA ALA A 220 12.42 6.25 -6.28
C ALA A 220 13.11 7.56 -5.82
N ALA A 221 13.09 7.84 -4.51
CA ALA A 221 13.73 9.03 -3.96
C ALA A 221 15.27 8.95 -4.03
N VAL A 222 15.86 7.77 -3.87
CA VAL A 222 17.29 7.54 -4.09
C VAL A 222 17.65 7.77 -5.55
N LEU A 223 16.89 7.19 -6.48
CA LEU A 223 17.08 7.33 -7.92
C LEU A 223 17.06 8.80 -8.36
N MET A 224 16.08 9.58 -7.89
CA MET A 224 16.01 11.00 -8.20
C MET A 224 17.21 11.78 -7.66
N VAL A 225 17.63 11.53 -6.43
CA VAL A 225 18.76 12.25 -5.82
C VAL A 225 20.09 11.85 -6.46
N GLU A 226 20.27 10.58 -6.81
CA GLU A 226 21.46 10.10 -7.54
C GLU A 226 21.54 10.67 -8.95
N SER A 227 20.39 11.02 -9.56
CA SER A 227 20.37 11.70 -10.87
C SER A 227 20.91 13.13 -10.82
N VAL A 228 20.92 13.79 -9.64
CA VAL A 228 21.42 15.17 -9.46
C VAL A 228 22.93 15.21 -9.29
N GLN A 229 23.51 14.15 -8.72
CA GLN A 229 24.94 14.17 -8.40
C GLN A 229 25.75 14.34 -9.69
N PRO A 230 26.80 15.19 -9.71
CA PRO A 230 27.65 15.32 -10.89
C PRO A 230 28.25 13.95 -11.25
N PRO A 231 28.51 13.68 -12.55
CA PRO A 231 29.24 12.49 -12.94
C PRO A 231 30.57 12.46 -12.20
N SER A 232 30.89 11.32 -11.59
CA SER A 232 32.16 11.11 -10.93
C SER A 232 33.28 11.33 -11.95
N ALA A 233 34.46 11.82 -11.55
CA ALA A 233 35.61 11.90 -12.47
C ALA A 233 36.00 10.53 -13.09
N GLN A 234 35.52 9.43 -12.49
CA GLN A 234 35.65 8.06 -13.01
C GLN A 234 34.61 7.68 -14.09
N ASP A 235 33.51 8.42 -14.23
CA ASP A 235 32.39 8.13 -15.15
C ASP A 235 32.61 8.69 -16.57
N GLY A 236 33.88 8.96 -16.92
CA GLY A 236 34.36 9.88 -17.97
C GLY A 236 33.91 9.67 -19.43
N LYS A 237 32.89 8.87 -19.70
CA LYS A 237 32.24 8.74 -21.02
C LYS A 237 30.71 8.71 -21.02
N PHE A 238 30.05 8.59 -19.87
CA PHE A 238 28.59 8.35 -19.82
C PHE A 238 27.78 9.48 -19.16
N GLY A 239 28.44 10.52 -18.65
CA GLY A 239 27.85 11.55 -17.79
C GLY A 239 26.79 12.49 -18.40
N SER A 240 26.36 12.30 -19.65
CA SER A 240 25.35 13.15 -20.31
C SER A 240 24.10 12.39 -20.78
N ALA A 241 24.00 11.08 -20.53
CA ALA A 241 22.94 10.24 -21.11
C ALA A 241 21.62 10.26 -20.34
N LEU A 242 21.63 10.66 -19.06
CA LEU A 242 20.41 10.75 -18.25
C LEU A 242 19.77 12.13 -18.38
N ASP A 243 18.52 12.16 -18.83
CA ASP A 243 17.62 13.29 -18.57
C ASP A 243 17.55 13.48 -17.04
N PRO A 244 17.85 14.66 -16.48
CA PRO A 244 17.81 14.86 -15.05
C PRO A 244 16.41 14.53 -14.53
N LEU A 245 16.30 13.44 -13.76
CA LEU A 245 15.04 13.03 -13.13
C LEU A 245 14.59 14.09 -12.11
N TRP A 246 15.49 14.96 -11.69
CA TRP A 246 15.24 16.18 -10.92
C TRP A 246 14.54 17.30 -11.72
N SER A 247 14.11 17.06 -12.95
CA SER A 247 13.19 17.97 -13.64
C SER A 247 11.76 17.75 -13.16
N SER A 248 10.88 18.75 -13.36
CA SER A 248 9.45 18.59 -13.09
C SER A 248 8.86 17.41 -13.87
N MET A 249 9.33 17.17 -15.09
CA MET A 249 8.92 16.03 -15.90
C MET A 249 9.43 14.70 -15.32
N GLY A 250 10.67 14.66 -14.85
CA GLY A 250 11.24 13.49 -14.18
C GLY A 250 10.45 13.09 -12.93
N LEU A 251 10.06 14.07 -12.11
CA LEU A 251 9.19 13.85 -10.95
C LEU A 251 7.85 13.21 -11.36
N LEU A 252 7.21 13.74 -12.41
CA LEU A 252 5.93 13.19 -12.91
C LEU A 252 6.10 11.76 -13.45
N LYS A 253 7.17 11.47 -14.21
CA LYS A 253 7.48 10.11 -14.69
C LYS A 253 7.60 9.12 -13.52
N VAL A 254 8.32 9.48 -12.47
CA VAL A 254 8.50 8.63 -11.28
C VAL A 254 7.19 8.43 -10.52
N LEU A 255 6.35 9.48 -10.39
CA LEU A 255 5.02 9.36 -9.79
C LEU A 255 4.09 8.45 -10.59
N ILE A 256 4.06 8.58 -11.93
CA ILE A 256 3.25 7.71 -12.80
C ILE A 256 3.69 6.26 -12.62
N TRP A 257 5.01 6.00 -12.57
CA TRP A 257 5.55 4.67 -12.32
C TRP A 257 5.14 4.10 -10.95
N LEU A 258 5.23 4.89 -9.87
CA LEU A 258 4.79 4.48 -8.53
C LEU A 258 3.29 4.18 -8.48
N MET A 259 2.47 4.91 -9.23
CA MET A 259 1.02 4.73 -9.26
C MET A 259 0.54 3.66 -10.26
N ALA A 260 1.41 3.15 -11.14
CA ALA A 260 1.05 2.18 -12.16
C ALA A 260 0.48 0.86 -11.60
N PRO A 261 1.08 0.23 -10.57
CA PRO A 261 0.48 -0.94 -9.91
C PRO A 261 -0.92 -0.65 -9.36
N VAL A 262 -1.12 0.53 -8.77
CA VAL A 262 -2.39 0.93 -8.15
C VAL A 262 -3.47 1.10 -9.22
N ALA A 263 -3.13 1.77 -10.33
CA ALA A 263 -4.01 1.93 -11.48
C ALA A 263 -4.39 0.57 -12.09
N MET A 264 -3.42 -0.33 -12.28
CA MET A 264 -3.67 -1.67 -12.79
C MET A 264 -4.61 -2.46 -11.89
N GLU A 265 -4.30 -2.52 -10.60
CA GLU A 265 -5.04 -3.31 -9.62
C GLU A 265 -6.47 -2.81 -9.43
N SER A 266 -6.65 -1.50 -9.25
CA SER A 266 -7.98 -0.88 -9.09
C SER A 266 -8.87 -0.99 -10.32
N SER A 267 -8.29 -1.14 -11.52
CA SER A 267 -9.06 -1.33 -12.75
C SER A 267 -9.70 -2.72 -12.85
N LYS A 268 -9.16 -3.72 -12.15
CA LYS A 268 -9.59 -5.13 -12.22
C LYS A 268 -10.20 -5.63 -10.91
N HIS A 269 -9.73 -5.13 -9.77
CA HIS A 269 -10.04 -5.61 -8.45
C HIS A 269 -10.71 -4.52 -7.61
N ALA A 270 -11.71 -4.89 -6.81
CA ALA A 270 -12.47 -3.94 -6.00
C ALA A 270 -11.71 -3.41 -4.78
N GLN A 271 -10.71 -4.16 -4.30
CA GLN A 271 -9.84 -3.79 -3.19
C GLN A 271 -8.41 -3.73 -3.69
N LEU A 272 -7.49 -3.11 -2.96
CA LEU A 272 -6.04 -3.16 -3.22
C LEU A 272 -5.40 -4.18 -2.27
N GLN A 273 -4.56 -5.08 -2.77
CA GLN A 273 -3.86 -6.11 -1.97
C GLN A 273 -2.37 -6.18 -2.32
N ALA A 274 -2.02 -6.08 -3.60
CA ALA A 274 -0.65 -6.15 -4.09
C ALA A 274 0.02 -4.77 -4.16
N SER A 275 -0.66 -3.73 -4.64
CA SER A 275 -0.10 -2.38 -4.80
C SER A 275 -0.31 -1.49 -3.58
N ASP A 276 0.55 -0.52 -3.31
CA ASP A 276 0.38 0.41 -2.16
C ASP A 276 0.33 1.87 -2.63
N PRO A 277 -0.83 2.57 -2.50
CA PRO A 277 -0.97 3.96 -2.93
C PRO A 277 -0.15 4.93 -2.08
N ARG A 278 0.31 4.51 -0.89
CA ARG A 278 1.12 5.34 0.02
C ARG A 278 2.56 5.50 -0.47
N GLU A 279 2.99 4.71 -1.45
CA GLU A 279 4.32 4.86 -2.04
C GLU A 279 4.47 6.20 -2.77
N GLY A 280 3.40 6.72 -3.40
CA GLY A 280 3.41 8.04 -4.04
C GLY A 280 3.61 9.19 -3.04
N SER A 281 2.87 9.20 -1.93
CA SER A 281 3.01 10.22 -0.88
C SER A 281 4.31 10.06 -0.08
N GLY A 282 4.67 8.82 0.23
CA GLY A 282 5.93 8.50 0.91
C GLY A 282 7.15 8.87 0.07
N PHE A 283 7.04 8.86 -1.26
CA PHE A 283 8.10 9.32 -2.15
C PHE A 283 8.28 10.84 -2.06
N LEU A 284 7.19 11.62 -2.17
CA LEU A 284 7.24 13.08 -2.04
C LEU A 284 7.79 13.51 -0.68
N GLN A 285 7.35 12.88 0.40
CA GLN A 285 7.85 13.16 1.76
C GLN A 285 9.36 12.88 1.90
N ARG A 286 9.85 11.77 1.32
CA ARG A 286 11.29 11.45 1.35
C ARG A 286 12.11 12.40 0.48
N LEU A 287 11.54 12.84 -0.64
CA LEU A 287 12.17 13.80 -1.53
C LEU A 287 12.32 15.16 -0.83
N GLU A 288 11.28 15.60 -0.12
CA GLU A 288 11.31 16.80 0.73
C GLU A 288 12.41 16.72 1.79
N GLN A 289 12.41 15.65 2.60
CA GLN A 289 13.41 15.46 3.67
C GLN A 289 14.84 15.50 3.11
N LYS A 290 15.08 14.85 1.97
CA LYS A 290 16.39 14.88 1.32
C LYS A 290 16.73 16.24 0.74
N SER A 291 15.77 16.95 0.16
CA SER A 291 16.00 18.28 -0.38
C SER A 291 16.40 19.26 0.72
N GLN A 292 15.79 19.15 1.90
CA GLN A 292 16.12 19.98 3.07
C GLN A 292 17.53 19.68 3.58
N LEU A 293 17.91 18.40 3.66
CA LEU A 293 19.27 18.00 4.02
C LEU A 293 20.33 18.51 3.03
N LEU A 294 20.03 18.52 1.73
CA LEU A 294 20.93 19.07 0.71
C LEU A 294 21.08 20.59 0.86
N LEU A 295 19.99 21.30 1.14
CA LEU A 295 20.02 22.74 1.41
C LEU A 295 20.87 23.06 2.65
N ASP A 296 20.69 22.31 3.74
CA ASP A 296 21.46 22.48 4.98
C ASP A 296 22.95 22.17 4.79
N ALA A 297 23.27 21.09 4.07
CA ALA A 297 24.65 20.71 3.75
C ALA A 297 25.36 21.69 2.81
N SER A 298 24.60 22.34 1.91
CA SER A 298 25.14 23.35 0.99
C SER A 298 25.48 24.68 1.67
N GLY A 299 25.15 24.84 2.96
CA GLY A 299 25.53 25.97 3.79
C GLY A 299 24.93 27.28 3.28
N SER A 300 23.75 27.66 3.81
CA SER A 300 23.08 28.97 3.64
C SER A 300 23.99 30.10 3.14
N SER A 301 24.08 30.23 1.82
CA SER A 301 24.45 31.47 1.14
C SER A 301 23.32 31.77 0.16
N SER A 302 22.27 32.34 0.73
CA SER A 302 21.05 32.83 0.10
C SER A 302 21.32 34.02 -0.84
N ASN A 303 22.28 33.89 -1.75
CA ASN A 303 22.64 34.90 -2.75
C ASN A 303 22.92 34.34 -4.15
N SER A 304 22.80 33.04 -4.38
CA SER A 304 22.75 32.54 -5.76
C SER A 304 21.31 32.60 -6.27
N SER A 305 20.99 33.73 -6.90
CA SER A 305 19.99 33.80 -7.99
C SER A 305 20.40 32.84 -9.10
N SER A 306 20.29 31.53 -8.86
CA SER A 306 20.36 30.55 -9.92
C SER A 306 19.04 30.64 -10.66
N ASN A 307 19.11 31.14 -11.88
CA ASN A 307 18.00 31.46 -12.78
C ASN A 307 17.26 30.20 -13.32
N ASN A 308 17.38 29.07 -12.63
CA ASN A 308 16.77 27.81 -13.01
C ASN A 308 15.36 27.73 -12.42
N ASN A 309 14.39 28.17 -13.21
CA ASN A 309 12.96 28.10 -12.89
C ASN A 309 12.49 26.71 -12.40
N ASN A 310 13.19 25.63 -12.76
CA ASN A 310 12.81 24.26 -12.43
C ASN A 310 13.10 23.87 -10.97
N ASP A 311 14.19 24.37 -10.37
CA ASP A 311 14.58 24.02 -8.99
C ASP A 311 13.64 24.67 -7.96
N ASN A 312 13.13 25.86 -8.29
CA ASN A 312 12.14 26.57 -7.49
C ASN A 312 10.78 25.83 -7.47
N VAL A 313 10.35 25.27 -8.62
CA VAL A 313 9.06 24.57 -8.72
C VAL A 313 9.02 23.31 -7.86
N ILE A 314 10.09 22.51 -7.87
CA ILE A 314 10.15 21.30 -7.04
C ILE A 314 10.23 21.66 -5.56
N SER A 315 11.04 22.65 -5.22
CA SER A 315 11.17 23.11 -3.83
C SER A 315 9.87 23.70 -3.28
N ASP A 316 9.13 24.45 -4.09
CA ASP A 316 7.83 24.99 -3.70
C ASP A 316 6.77 23.90 -3.56
N LEU A 317 6.82 22.88 -4.43
CA LEU A 317 5.91 21.74 -4.40
C LEU A 317 6.16 20.80 -3.21
N LEU A 318 7.40 20.73 -2.73
CA LEU A 318 7.81 19.81 -1.66
C LEU A 318 7.63 20.37 -0.24
N ARG A 319 7.36 21.66 -0.05
CA ARG A 319 7.27 22.27 1.30
C ARG A 319 6.04 21.81 2.09
N SER A 320 6.13 20.82 2.97
CA SER A 320 5.00 20.25 3.74
C SER A 320 4.41 21.15 4.84
N ASP A 321 5.08 22.25 5.18
CA ASP A 321 4.67 23.17 6.24
C ASP A 321 3.37 23.96 5.91
N ASN A 322 2.97 23.99 4.63
CA ASN A 322 1.75 24.66 4.19
C ASN A 322 0.62 23.63 3.97
N PRO A 323 -0.57 23.77 4.58
CA PRO A 323 -1.71 22.89 4.24
C PRO A 323 -2.05 22.88 2.74
N GLU A 324 -1.77 23.97 2.02
CA GLU A 324 -2.00 24.04 0.56
C GLU A 324 -1.06 23.11 -0.21
N SER A 325 0.19 22.95 0.21
CA SER A 325 1.15 22.08 -0.48
C SER A 325 0.83 20.60 -0.29
N GLN A 326 0.26 20.22 0.87
CA GLN A 326 -0.22 18.87 1.11
C GLN A 326 -1.37 18.52 0.15
N GLN A 327 -2.29 19.48 -0.07
CA GLN A 327 -3.33 19.31 -1.07
C GLN A 327 -2.75 19.23 -2.48
N GLU A 328 -1.74 20.05 -2.82
CA GLU A 328 -1.08 19.99 -4.12
C GLU A 328 -0.36 18.67 -4.38
N ALA A 329 0.28 18.09 -3.36
CA ALA A 329 0.88 16.77 -3.43
C ALA A 329 -0.18 15.68 -3.67
N GLN A 330 -1.32 15.74 -2.96
CA GLN A 330 -2.43 14.81 -3.20
C GLN A 330 -3.01 14.95 -4.61
N ASP A 331 -3.20 16.18 -5.06
CA ASP A 331 -3.66 16.53 -6.41
C ASP A 331 -2.71 15.96 -7.49
N LEU A 332 -1.40 16.01 -7.26
CA LEU A 332 -0.40 15.42 -8.15
C LEU A 332 -0.44 13.90 -8.17
N ILE A 333 -0.59 13.25 -7.00
CA ILE A 333 -0.70 11.79 -6.93
C ILE A 333 -1.97 11.34 -7.66
N LYS A 334 -3.08 12.05 -7.47
CA LYS A 334 -4.35 11.81 -8.18
C LYS A 334 -4.20 11.96 -9.68
N TRP A 335 -3.49 13.00 -10.13
CA TRP A 335 -3.16 13.19 -11.53
C TRP A 335 -2.29 12.04 -12.07
N ALA A 336 -1.22 11.66 -11.37
CA ALA A 336 -0.30 10.61 -11.79
C ALA A 336 -0.99 9.24 -11.86
N TYR A 337 -1.92 8.96 -10.94
CA TYR A 337 -2.77 7.77 -10.97
C TYR A 337 -3.65 7.72 -12.22
N ALA A 338 -4.31 8.83 -12.57
CA ALA A 338 -5.14 8.89 -13.78
C ALA A 338 -4.31 8.78 -15.06
N GLU A 339 -3.12 9.36 -15.09
CA GLU A 339 -2.21 9.26 -16.23
C GLU A 339 -1.68 7.83 -16.38
N ALA A 340 -1.35 7.16 -15.27
CA ALA A 340 -0.98 5.75 -15.28
C ALA A 340 -2.12 4.87 -15.79
N ASP A 341 -3.36 5.07 -15.31
CA ASP A 341 -4.54 4.34 -15.78
C ASP A 341 -4.78 4.54 -17.28
N LEU A 342 -4.67 5.76 -17.79
CA LEU A 342 -4.78 6.06 -19.22
C LEU A 342 -3.69 5.33 -20.03
N MET A 343 -2.45 5.39 -19.57
CA MET A 343 -1.32 4.76 -20.25
C MET A 343 -1.46 3.23 -20.29
N LEU A 344 -1.93 2.63 -19.20
CA LEU A 344 -2.18 1.19 -19.12
C LEU A 344 -3.37 0.77 -20.01
N ARG A 345 -4.46 1.54 -20.03
CA ARG A 345 -5.63 1.25 -20.90
C ARG A 345 -5.28 1.30 -22.38
N ASN A 346 -4.51 2.30 -22.79
CA ASN A 346 -4.09 2.45 -24.18
C ASN A 346 -3.17 1.31 -24.65
N ASN A 347 -2.45 0.66 -23.72
CA ASN A 347 -1.51 -0.41 -24.02
C ASN A 347 -1.93 -1.77 -23.43
N LYS A 348 -3.24 -1.95 -23.22
CA LYS A 348 -3.81 -3.16 -22.61
C LYS A 348 -3.32 -4.47 -23.23
N PRO A 349 -3.24 -4.63 -24.57
CA PRO A 349 -2.77 -5.89 -25.17
C PRO A 349 -1.35 -6.27 -24.75
N THR A 350 -0.43 -5.30 -24.75
CA THR A 350 0.97 -5.50 -24.36
C THR A 350 1.08 -5.89 -22.88
N ILE A 351 0.30 -5.23 -22.02
CA ILE A 351 0.31 -5.50 -20.57
C ILE A 351 -0.29 -6.87 -20.27
N THR A 352 -1.34 -7.27 -20.97
CA THR A 352 -1.89 -8.64 -20.86
C THR A 352 -0.85 -9.68 -21.26
N ALA A 353 -0.15 -9.49 -22.38
CA ALA A 353 0.91 -10.40 -22.81
C ALA A 353 2.07 -10.47 -21.80
N LEU A 354 2.48 -9.33 -21.23
CA LEU A 354 3.46 -9.28 -20.14
C LEU A 354 3.01 -10.05 -18.90
N THR A 355 1.76 -9.85 -18.51
CA THR A 355 1.17 -10.53 -17.34
C THR A 355 1.17 -12.05 -17.54
N GLU A 356 0.74 -12.53 -18.70
CA GLU A 356 0.74 -13.97 -19.03
C GLU A 356 2.14 -14.58 -18.97
N ARG A 357 3.17 -13.84 -19.42
CA ARG A 357 4.56 -14.28 -19.34
C ARG A 357 5.05 -14.36 -17.90
N LEU A 358 4.77 -13.35 -17.08
CA LEU A 358 5.16 -13.33 -15.67
C LEU A 358 4.47 -14.45 -14.87
N ILE A 359 3.18 -14.70 -15.11
CA ILE A 359 2.43 -15.80 -14.48
C ILE A 359 3.06 -17.17 -14.81
N GLY A 360 3.62 -17.32 -16.02
CA GLY A 360 4.34 -18.53 -16.40
C GLY A 360 5.58 -18.85 -15.56
N GLY A 361 6.07 -17.89 -14.76
CA GLY A 361 7.17 -18.08 -13.79
C GLY A 361 8.57 -18.30 -14.38
N ALA A 362 8.68 -18.53 -15.69
CA ALA A 362 9.93 -18.71 -16.41
C ALA A 362 10.41 -17.46 -17.15
N ALA A 363 9.59 -16.40 -17.18
CA ALA A 363 9.93 -15.17 -17.90
C ALA A 363 11.06 -14.41 -17.21
N THR A 364 12.09 -14.08 -17.98
CA THR A 364 13.13 -13.14 -17.59
C THR A 364 12.70 -11.71 -17.88
N VAL A 365 13.43 -10.72 -17.32
CA VAL A 365 13.25 -9.31 -17.70
C VAL A 365 13.41 -9.12 -19.21
N GLY A 366 14.38 -9.83 -19.82
CA GLY A 366 14.60 -9.77 -21.27
C GLY A 366 13.40 -10.24 -22.09
N ASP A 367 12.72 -11.31 -21.67
CA ASP A 367 11.50 -11.78 -22.32
C ASP A 367 10.38 -10.74 -22.23
N CYS A 368 10.27 -10.06 -21.09
CA CYS A 368 9.29 -9.01 -20.90
C CYS A 368 9.59 -7.80 -21.79
N ILE A 369 10.86 -7.38 -21.88
CA ILE A 369 11.26 -6.29 -22.78
C ILE A 369 11.01 -6.67 -24.25
N ALA A 370 11.27 -7.92 -24.66
CA ALA A 370 10.96 -8.39 -26.00
C ALA A 370 9.46 -8.27 -26.33
N VAL A 371 8.57 -8.53 -25.36
CA VAL A 371 7.12 -8.30 -25.52
C VAL A 371 6.78 -6.82 -25.70
N ILE A 372 7.42 -5.93 -24.94
CA ILE A 372 7.19 -4.47 -25.06
C ILE A 372 7.69 -3.96 -26.43
N GLU A 373 8.83 -4.45 -26.88
CA GLU A 373 9.47 -4.08 -28.15
C GLU A 373 8.86 -4.77 -29.38
N GLU A 374 7.92 -5.70 -29.19
CA GLU A 374 7.27 -6.47 -30.26
C GLU A 374 8.26 -7.27 -31.14
N TRP A 375 9.24 -7.93 -30.51
CA TRP A 375 10.25 -8.76 -31.19
C TRP A 375 9.78 -10.17 -31.57
#